data_AF-A0A2V8EPG6-F1
#
_entry.id   AF-A0A2V8EPG6-F1
#
_cell.length_a   1.000
_cell.length_b   1.000
_cell.length_c   1.000
_cell.angle_alpha   90.00
_cell.angle_beta   90.00
_cell.angle_gamma   90.00
#
_symmetry.space_group_name_H-M   'P 1'
#
loop_
_entity.id
_entity.type
_entity.pdbx_description
1 polymer ?
#
loop_
_entity_poly.entity_id
_entity_poly.type
_entity_poly.pdbx_seq_one_letter_code
_entity_poly.pdbx_strand_id
1 'polypeptide(L)'
;MLDRARMQQMISEILHELDVDYRPASLFEPRDQRSTWCVDFIDDAAPQFERTFQVCVEWREGSTDDSVRAELKAKLASRIGA
;
A
#
# COMPACT_ATOMS: atom_id res chain seq x y z
N MET A 1 6.77 -12.10 11.12
CA MET A 1 7.27 -11.68 9.80
C MET A 1 6.05 -11.48 8.95
N LEU A 2 5.91 -10.29 8.36
CA LEU A 2 4.78 -9.99 7.50
C LEU A 2 4.90 -10.80 6.21
N ASP A 3 3.86 -11.54 5.86
CA ASP A 3 3.80 -12.28 4.62
C ASP A 3 2.89 -11.60 3.59
N ARG A 4 2.96 -12.12 2.37
CA ARG A 4 2.19 -11.59 1.23
C ARG A 4 0.68 -11.61 1.48
N ALA A 5 0.15 -12.68 2.08
CA ALA A 5 -1.29 -12.84 2.29
C ALA A 5 -1.79 -11.81 3.30
N ARG A 6 -1.03 -11.59 4.38
CA ARG A 6 -1.33 -10.57 5.38
C ARG A 6 -1.29 -9.17 4.78
N MET A 7 -0.29 -8.87 3.94
CA MET A 7 -0.24 -7.60 3.20
C MET A 7 -1.46 -7.40 2.30
N GLN A 8 -1.86 -8.42 1.52
CA GLN A 8 -3.04 -8.34 0.66
C GLN A 8 -4.32 -8.07 1.44
N GLN A 9 -4.51 -8.76 2.57
CA GLN A 9 -5.65 -8.53 3.45
C GLN A 9 -5.64 -7.09 3.98
N MET A 10 -4.50 -6.63 4.50
CA MET A 10 -4.33 -5.29 5.06
C MET A 10 -4.63 -4.20 4.03
N ILE A 11 -4.15 -4.36 2.78
CA ILE A 11 -4.47 -3.46 1.67
C ILE A 11 -5.97 -3.43 1.44
N SER A 12 -6.62 -4.59 1.32
CA SER A 12 -8.07 -4.66 1.07
C SER A 12 -8.89 -3.96 2.17
N GLU A 13 -8.51 -4.16 3.44
CA GLU A 13 -9.17 -3.52 4.59
C GLU A 13 -9.01 -1.99 4.55
N ILE A 14 -7.80 -1.50 4.28
CA ILE A 14 -7.52 -0.06 4.23
C ILE A 14 -8.26 0.60 3.07
N LEU A 15 -8.26 0.00 1.88
CA LEU A 15 -8.96 0.56 0.73
C LEU A 15 -10.47 0.66 0.98
N HIS A 16 -11.07 -0.35 1.61
CA HIS A 16 -12.47 -0.31 2.01
C HIS A 16 -12.74 0.77 3.07
N GLU A 17 -11.84 0.93 4.06
CA GLU A 17 -11.97 1.99 5.07
C GLU A 17 -11.82 3.40 4.54
N LEU A 18 -11.00 3.59 3.51
CA LEU A 18 -10.78 4.89 2.88
C LEU A 18 -11.85 5.23 1.85
N ASP A 19 -12.67 4.26 1.43
CA ASP A 19 -13.70 4.41 0.40
C ASP A 19 -13.14 5.01 -0.91
N VAL A 20 -12.06 4.40 -1.42
CA VAL A 20 -11.34 4.84 -2.61
C VAL A 20 -11.40 3.83 -3.76
N ASP A 21 -11.43 4.32 -4.99
CA ASP A 21 -11.42 3.51 -6.21
C ASP A 21 -10.02 3.04 -6.63
N TYR A 22 -9.15 2.76 -5.65
CA TYR A 22 -7.81 2.26 -5.92
C TYR A 22 -7.82 0.74 -6.02
N ARG A 23 -7.05 0.20 -6.95
CA ARG A 23 -6.95 -1.23 -7.17
C ARG A 23 -5.49 -1.69 -7.15
N PRO A 24 -5.12 -2.67 -6.31
CA PRO A 24 -3.76 -3.17 -6.27
C PRO A 24 -3.44 -3.93 -7.57
N ALA A 25 -2.35 -3.56 -8.22
CA ALA A 25 -1.88 -4.17 -9.46
C ALA A 25 -0.74 -5.18 -9.22
N SER A 26 0.23 -4.83 -8.38
CA SER A 26 1.39 -5.66 -8.09
C SER A 26 1.85 -5.45 -6.65
N LEU A 27 2.03 -6.53 -5.88
CA LEU A 27 2.60 -6.52 -4.53
C LEU A 27 3.92 -7.29 -4.57
N PHE A 28 5.00 -6.64 -4.15
CA PHE A 28 6.35 -7.18 -4.26
C PHE A 28 7.29 -6.62 -3.19
N GLU A 29 8.38 -7.34 -2.93
CA GLU A 29 9.52 -6.87 -2.14
C GLU A 29 10.64 -6.44 -3.10
N PRO A 30 11.12 -5.18 -3.05
CA PRO A 30 12.23 -4.74 -3.91
C PRO A 30 13.50 -5.53 -3.60
N ARG A 31 14.23 -5.96 -4.64
CA ARG A 31 15.43 -6.80 -4.49
C ARG A 31 16.51 -6.17 -3.60
N ASP A 32 16.65 -4.85 -3.66
CA ASP A 32 17.69 -4.09 -2.95
C ASP A 32 17.24 -3.58 -1.57
N GLN A 33 15.97 -3.78 -1.19
CA GLN A 33 15.40 -3.30 0.07
C GLN A 33 14.73 -4.44 0.82
N ARG A 34 15.56 -5.24 1.52
CA ARG A 34 15.06 -6.30 2.39
C ARG A 34 14.11 -5.71 3.44
N SER A 35 12.98 -6.37 3.65
CA SER A 35 11.91 -5.92 4.55
C SER A 35 11.08 -4.73 4.08
N THR A 36 11.13 -4.35 2.80
CA THR A 36 10.20 -3.36 2.24
C THR A 36 9.15 -4.06 1.40
N TRP A 37 7.89 -3.74 1.63
CA TRP A 37 6.79 -4.17 0.78
C TRP A 37 6.29 -2.99 -0.03
N CYS A 38 6.28 -3.14 -1.35
CA CYS A 38 5.75 -2.16 -2.28
C CYS A 38 4.51 -2.70 -2.99
N VAL A 39 3.58 -1.78 -3.26
CA VAL A 39 2.37 -2.05 -4.01
C VAL A 39 2.20 -0.99 -5.09
N ASP A 40 2.05 -1.43 -6.33
CA ASP A 40 1.58 -0.59 -7.42
C ASP A 40 0.05 -0.57 -7.39
N PHE A 41 -0.53 0.62 -7.42
CA PHE A 41 -1.97 0.87 -7.45
C PHE A 41 -2.38 1.50 -8.78
N ILE A 42 -3.61 1.19 -9.18
CA ILE A 42 -4.33 1.86 -10.25
C ILE A 42 -5.47 2.62 -9.60
N ASP A 43 -5.49 3.95 -9.76
CA ASP A 43 -6.62 4.80 -9.43
C ASP A 43 -7.60 4.78 -10.62
N ASP A 44 -8.73 4.10 -10.45
CA ASP A 44 -9.72 3.97 -11.52
C ASP A 44 -10.56 5.25 -11.74
N ALA A 45 -10.48 6.22 -10.82
CA ALA A 45 -11.13 7.53 -10.92
C ALA A 45 -10.23 8.61 -11.56
N ALA A 46 -8.90 8.42 -11.53
CA ALA A 46 -7.95 9.40 -12.05
C ALA A 46 -7.79 9.38 -13.59
N PRO A 47 -7.42 10.53 -14.21
CA PRO A 47 -7.04 10.58 -15.62
C PRO A 47 -5.87 9.63 -15.97
N GLN A 48 -5.80 9.19 -17.22
CA GLN A 48 -4.85 8.16 -17.67
C GLN A 48 -3.38 8.43 -17.30
N PHE A 49 -2.95 9.70 -17.25
CA PHE A 49 -1.58 10.11 -16.95
C PHE A 49 -1.23 10.08 -15.45
N GLU A 50 -2.23 10.10 -14.57
CA GLU A 50 -2.07 10.04 -13.10
C GLU A 50 -2.55 8.72 -12.50
N ARG A 51 -3.03 7.82 -13.37
CA ARG A 51 -3.73 6.58 -13.00
C ARG A 51 -2.91 5.60 -12.17
N THR A 52 -1.58 5.63 -12.26
CA THR A 52 -0.72 4.63 -11.60
C THR A 52 0.20 5.27 -10.59
N PHE A 53 0.28 4.69 -9.41
CA PHE A 53 1.20 5.13 -8.37
C PHE A 53 1.68 3.97 -7.52
N GLN A 54 2.78 4.18 -6.80
CA GLN A 54 3.38 3.17 -5.93
C GLN A 54 3.37 3.63 -4.48
N VAL A 55 3.12 2.68 -3.57
CA VAL A 55 3.27 2.87 -2.13
C VAL A 55 4.16 1.78 -1.58
N CYS A 56 5.18 2.15 -0.83
CA CYS A 56 6.07 1.23 -0.14
C CYS A 56 6.00 1.46 1.37
N VAL A 57 6.06 0.37 2.15
CA VAL A 57 6.11 0.37 3.61
C VAL A 57 7.23 -0.54 4.09
N GLU A 58 7.86 -0.17 5.21
CA GLU A 58 9.03 -0.89 5.74
C GLU A 58 8.65 -1.71 6.97
N TRP A 59 9.07 -2.97 6.99
CA TRP A 59 9.02 -3.86 8.15
C TRP A 59 10.37 -3.85 8.89
N ARG A 60 10.60 -2.80 9.68
CA ARG A 60 11.81 -2.66 10.51
C ARG A 60 11.70 -3.49 11.80
N GLU A 61 12.82 -3.66 12.50
CA GLU A 61 12.82 -4.22 13.85
C GLU A 61 11.85 -3.44 14.75
N GLY A 62 10.98 -4.16 15.47
CA GLY A 62 9.92 -3.56 16.29
C GLY A 62 8.63 -3.19 15.56
N SER A 63 8.55 -3.38 14.23
CA SER A 63 7.29 -3.18 13.50
C SER A 63 6.23 -4.20 13.92
N THR A 64 5.00 -3.72 14.03
CA THR A 64 3.80 -4.55 14.21
C THR A 64 2.93 -4.46 12.97
N ASP A 65 1.97 -5.37 12.83
CA ASP A 65 0.95 -5.28 11.79
C ASP A 65 0.25 -3.92 11.82
N ASP A 66 -0.07 -3.42 13.02
CA ASP A 66 -0.74 -2.13 13.21
C ASP A 66 0.12 -0.95 12.77
N SER A 67 1.44 -0.97 13.04
CA SER A 67 2.33 0.11 12.62
C SER A 67 2.46 0.18 11.10
N VAL A 68 2.60 -0.97 10.44
CA VAL A 68 2.68 -1.04 8.97
C VAL A 68 1.35 -0.68 8.32
N ARG A 69 0.23 -1.12 8.92
CA ARG A 69 -1.12 -0.73 8.50
C ARG A 69 -1.33 0.77 8.59
N ALA A 70 -0.91 1.39 9.69
CA ALA A 70 -1.02 2.83 9.89
C ALA A 70 -0.18 3.62 8.87
N GLU A 71 1.05 3.17 8.61
CA GLU A 71 1.91 3.77 7.58
C GLU A 71 1.27 3.66 6.18
N LEU A 72 0.82 2.47 5.80
CA LEU A 72 0.19 2.23 4.50
C LEU A 72 -1.06 3.11 4.33
N LYS A 73 -1.92 3.16 5.37
CA LYS A 73 -3.12 4.00 5.36
C LYS A 73 -2.79 5.48 5.23
N ALA A 74 -1.78 5.97 5.95
CA ALA A 74 -1.36 7.37 5.85
C ALA A 74 -0.88 7.73 4.44
N LYS A 75 -0.08 6.86 3.81
CA LYS A 75 0.41 7.09 2.44
C LYS A 75 -0.72 7.07 1.42
N LEU A 76 -1.66 6.13 1.54
CA LEU A 76 -2.84 6.07 0.67
C LEU A 76 -3.76 7.28 0.88
N ALA A 77 -4.03 7.68 2.12
CA ALA A 77 -4.87 8.84 2.42
C ALA A 77 -4.25 10.15 1.91
N SER A 78 -2.92 10.29 1.95
CA SER A 78 -2.24 11.49 1.44
C SER A 78 -2.45 11.74 -0.06
N ARG A 79 -2.84 10.72 -0.82
CA ARG A 79 -3.16 10.83 -2.25
C ARG A 79 -4.58 11.32 -2.52
N ILE A 80 -5.50 11.16 -1.59
CA ILE A 80 -6.91 11.56 -1.79
C ILE A 80 -7.06 13.09 -1.86
N GLY A 81 -6.09 13.86 -1.36
CA GLY A 81 -6.11 15.32 -1.32
C GLY A 81 -4.96 16.02 -2.07
N ALA A 82 -4.18 15.29 -2.86
CA ALA A 82 -3.11 15.83 -3.70
C ALA A 82 -3.61 16.05 -5.14
#